data_AF-A0A960QYK2-F1
#
_entry.id   AF-A0A960QYK2-F1
#
_cell.length_a   1.000
_cell.length_b   1.000
_cell.length_c   1.000
_cell.angle_alpha   90.00
_cell.angle_beta   90.00
_cell.angle_gamma   90.00
#
_symmetry.space_group_name_H-M   'P 1'
#
loop_
_entity.id
_entity.type
_entity.pdbx_description
1 polymer ?
#
loop_
_entity_poly.entity_id
_entity_poly.type
_entity_poly.pdbx_seq_one_letter_code
_entity_poly.pdbx_strand_id
1 'polypeptide(L)'
;GVSLRFVEQDIRATDFGGPDHAVIHDGPPVDAFFVCFDDDSLGTLAALRIRERFGNTVPIIVRMSEHAGFARLMDCGPKGCGVLSGIHAIGFMDIACIRDLFLGGDIELLGRAFHEAYLAERLAAGESPEANPSLVPWHGLAEPMRQSSRDRATEIRDQLAQVGLVLDPSPDRPIVLYRFSPEHLDYLAKIEHDRWLAAKRADGWTYGPVRDNEKKINPMLREWADLTDADKAFNRATVRRLPGILARADFAIRAATAN
;
A
#
# COMPACT_ATOMS: atom_id res chain seq x y z
N GLY A 1 -13.70 -13.97 16.51
CA GLY A 1 -13.21 -12.87 15.65
C GLY A 1 -12.10 -12.18 16.42
N VAL A 2 -10.94 -11.99 15.81
CA VAL A 2 -9.81 -11.29 16.45
C VAL A 2 -10.12 -9.80 16.41
N SER A 3 -10.17 -9.15 17.57
CA SER A 3 -10.35 -7.70 17.67
C SER A 3 -8.96 -7.07 17.84
N LEU A 4 -8.55 -6.26 16.86
CA LEU A 4 -7.29 -5.52 16.94
C LEU A 4 -7.59 -4.11 17.42
N ARG A 5 -6.98 -3.71 18.55
CA ARG A 5 -7.06 -2.35 19.08
C ARG A 5 -5.72 -1.66 18.86
N PHE A 6 -5.73 -0.60 18.07
CA PHE A 6 -4.56 0.25 17.86
C PHE A 6 -4.49 1.28 19.00
N VAL A 7 -3.31 1.40 19.61
CA VAL A 7 -3.01 2.37 20.66
C VAL A 7 -1.81 3.18 20.18
N GLU A 8 -2.02 4.46 19.92
CA GLU A 8 -0.96 5.39 19.53
C GLU A 8 -0.37 6.03 20.79
N GLN A 9 0.94 5.86 21.01
CA GLN A 9 1.67 6.43 22.14
C GLN A 9 3.06 6.89 21.74
N ASP A 10 3.50 8.02 22.29
CA ASP A 10 4.86 8.52 22.13
C ASP A 10 5.81 7.78 23.10
N ILE A 11 6.61 6.87 22.54
CA ILE A 11 7.60 6.07 23.28
C ILE A 11 8.74 6.91 23.89
N ARG A 12 8.91 8.17 23.47
CA ARG A 12 9.95 9.07 23.98
C ARG A 12 9.47 9.98 25.10
N ALA A 13 8.16 10.00 25.37
CA ALA A 13 7.61 10.79 26.45
C ALA A 13 8.15 10.30 27.81
N THR A 14 8.46 11.23 28.71
CA THR A 14 9.00 10.91 30.05
C THR A 14 7.99 10.16 30.93
N ASP A 15 6.71 10.28 30.60
CA ASP A 15 5.57 9.59 31.19
C ASP A 15 5.10 8.39 30.36
N PHE A 16 5.86 7.97 29.32
CA PHE A 16 5.60 6.73 28.61
C PHE A 16 5.59 5.58 29.60
N GLY A 17 4.41 5.00 29.83
CA GLY A 17 4.23 3.95 30.82
C GLY A 17 3.77 4.42 32.22
N GLY A 18 3.44 5.70 32.41
CA GLY A 18 2.90 6.23 33.67
C GLY A 18 1.48 5.73 34.00
N PRO A 19 1.02 5.92 35.26
CA PRO A 19 -0.32 5.53 35.70
C PRO A 19 -1.45 6.27 34.98
N ASP A 20 -1.18 7.46 34.43
CA ASP A 20 -2.18 8.28 33.73
C ASP A 20 -2.46 7.84 32.27
N HIS A 21 -1.68 6.89 31.72
CA HIS A 21 -1.97 6.27 30.43
C HIS A 21 -2.87 5.03 30.60
N ALA A 22 -4.14 5.28 30.95
CA ALA A 22 -5.17 4.29 31.26
C ALA A 22 -5.70 3.45 30.06
N VAL A 23 -5.08 3.54 28.87
CA VAL A 23 -5.68 2.96 27.64
C VAL A 23 -5.61 1.42 27.61
N ILE A 24 -4.61 0.80 28.26
CA ILE A 24 -4.33 -0.64 28.16
C ILE A 24 -4.91 -1.45 29.35
N HIS A 25 -5.04 -0.85 30.54
CA HIS A 25 -5.49 -1.58 31.75
C HIS A 25 -7.02 -1.74 31.85
N ASP A 26 -7.80 -0.80 31.30
CA ASP A 26 -9.28 -0.84 31.36
C ASP A 26 -9.92 -1.55 30.15
N GLY A 27 -9.12 -2.25 29.34
CA GLY A 27 -9.55 -2.97 28.15
C GLY A 27 -9.75 -4.47 28.36
N PRO A 28 -10.31 -5.18 27.35
CA PRO A 28 -10.32 -6.64 27.34
C PRO A 28 -8.88 -7.21 27.39
N PRO A 29 -8.69 -8.47 27.83
CA PRO A 29 -7.38 -9.09 27.92
C PRO A 29 -6.60 -8.99 26.59
N VAL A 30 -5.32 -8.63 26.68
CA VAL A 30 -4.45 -8.47 25.52
C VAL A 30 -3.79 -9.80 25.19
N ASP A 31 -4.03 -10.32 23.98
CA ASP A 31 -3.48 -11.60 23.53
C ASP A 31 -2.06 -11.47 22.93
N ALA A 32 -1.68 -10.30 22.41
CA ALA A 32 -0.36 -10.03 21.84
C ALA A 32 -0.08 -8.52 21.69
N PHE A 33 1.21 -8.13 21.71
CA PHE A 33 1.67 -6.78 21.34
C PHE A 33 2.43 -6.82 20.01
N PHE A 34 2.23 -5.82 19.15
CA PHE A 34 2.99 -5.64 17.91
C PHE A 34 3.74 -4.30 17.95
N VAL A 35 5.05 -4.33 17.72
CA VAL A 35 5.95 -3.17 17.75
C VAL A 35 6.58 -3.00 16.36
N CYS A 36 6.16 -1.96 15.64
CA CYS A 36 6.52 -1.75 14.24
C CYS A 36 7.19 -0.40 14.05
N PHE A 37 8.46 -0.30 14.41
CA PHE A 37 9.29 0.87 14.10
C PHE A 37 10.18 0.59 12.88
N ASP A 38 10.59 1.66 12.18
CA ASP A 38 11.61 1.57 11.12
C ASP A 38 13.03 1.50 11.69
N ASP A 39 13.20 2.00 12.91
CA ASP A 39 14.44 1.93 13.68
C ASP A 39 14.39 0.71 14.64
N ASP A 40 15.25 -0.28 14.38
CA ASP A 40 15.35 -1.52 15.15
C ASP A 40 15.67 -1.29 16.63
N SER A 41 16.44 -0.25 16.95
CA SER A 41 16.81 0.07 18.34
C SER A 41 15.61 0.62 19.10
N LEU A 42 14.81 1.48 18.47
CA LEU A 42 13.57 1.99 19.04
C LEU A 42 12.51 0.89 19.19
N GLY A 43 12.38 0.01 18.19
CA GLY A 43 11.48 -1.14 18.27
C GLY A 43 11.84 -2.08 19.41
N THR A 44 13.12 -2.36 19.58
CA THR A 44 13.61 -3.20 20.68
C THR A 44 13.40 -2.53 22.04
N LEU A 45 13.70 -1.24 22.16
CA LEU A 45 13.51 -0.48 23.41
C LEU A 45 12.03 -0.44 23.82
N ALA A 46 11.13 -0.21 22.86
CA ALA A 46 9.69 -0.22 23.12
C ALA A 46 9.22 -1.60 23.60
N ALA A 47 9.70 -2.69 22.98
CA ALA A 47 9.37 -4.05 23.38
C ALA A 47 9.84 -4.38 24.82
N LEU A 48 11.04 -3.95 25.20
CA LEU A 48 11.56 -4.11 26.55
C LEU A 48 10.72 -3.36 27.60
N ARG A 49 10.29 -2.14 27.30
CA ARG A 49 9.41 -1.38 28.19
C ARG A 49 8.02 -2.01 28.35
N ILE A 50 7.47 -2.55 27.26
CA ILE A 50 6.22 -3.34 27.32
C ILE A 50 6.43 -4.56 28.21
N ARG A 51 7.56 -5.27 28.06
CA ARG A 51 7.91 -6.43 28.87
C ARG A 51 8.01 -6.13 30.37
N GLU A 52 8.66 -5.03 30.74
CA GLU A 52 8.76 -4.60 32.15
C GLU A 52 7.39 -4.37 32.80
N ARG A 53 6.40 -3.90 32.02
CA ARG A 53 5.06 -3.57 32.54
C ARG A 53 4.09 -4.75 32.52
N PHE A 54 4.10 -5.57 31.47
CA PHE A 54 3.11 -6.63 31.25
C PHE A 54 3.63 -8.04 31.59
N GLY A 55 4.90 -8.17 31.98
CA GLY A 55 5.50 -9.44 32.34
C GLY A 55 5.60 -10.41 31.15
N ASN A 56 5.84 -11.69 31.42
CA ASN A 56 6.12 -12.71 30.40
C ASN A 56 4.87 -13.41 29.85
N THR A 57 3.66 -12.98 30.26
CA THR A 57 2.42 -13.69 29.94
C THR A 57 1.88 -13.40 28.55
N VAL A 58 2.21 -12.22 27.99
CA VAL A 58 1.75 -11.79 26.67
C VAL A 58 2.92 -11.78 25.69
N PRO A 59 2.78 -12.40 24.49
CA PRO A 59 3.80 -12.35 23.46
C PRO A 59 3.96 -10.93 22.92
N ILE A 60 5.20 -10.53 22.66
CA ILE A 60 5.54 -9.23 22.06
C ILE A 60 6.23 -9.52 20.74
N ILE A 61 5.63 -9.08 19.63
CA ILE A 61 6.17 -9.22 18.28
C ILE A 61 6.83 -7.90 17.88
N VAL A 62 8.10 -7.94 17.51
CA VAL A 62 8.86 -6.76 17.07
C VAL A 62 9.25 -6.93 15.61
N ARG A 63 8.82 -6.00 14.75
CA ARG A 63 9.31 -5.94 13.37
C ARG A 63 10.73 -5.39 13.38
N MET A 64 11.63 -6.07 12.69
CA MET A 64 13.00 -5.59 12.45
C MET A 64 13.21 -5.28 10.97
N SER A 65 13.87 -4.17 10.65
CA SER A 65 14.13 -3.66 9.31
C SER A 65 15.32 -4.35 8.63
N GLU A 66 16.45 -4.60 9.32
CA GLU A 66 17.67 -5.06 8.61
C GLU A 66 18.44 -6.23 9.26
N HIS A 67 18.11 -6.66 10.48
CA HIS A 67 18.97 -7.60 11.22
C HIS A 67 18.31 -8.91 11.68
N ALA A 68 18.25 -9.89 10.77
CA ALA A 68 17.96 -11.30 11.10
C ALA A 68 18.92 -11.87 12.18
N GLY A 69 20.12 -11.29 12.34
CA GLY A 69 21.08 -11.66 13.39
C GLY A 69 20.66 -11.27 14.81
N PHE A 70 19.98 -10.14 14.97
CA PHE A 70 19.42 -9.72 16.27
C PHE A 70 18.14 -10.49 16.58
N ALA A 71 17.33 -10.78 15.56
CA ALA A 71 16.16 -11.64 15.71
C ALA A 71 16.53 -13.02 16.27
N ARG A 72 17.63 -13.62 15.77
CA ARG A 72 18.20 -14.87 16.32
C ARG A 72 18.77 -14.77 17.73
N LEU A 73 19.17 -13.57 18.17
CA LEU A 73 19.66 -13.32 19.53
C LEU A 73 18.49 -13.19 20.53
N MET A 74 17.36 -12.65 20.06
CA MET A 74 16.10 -12.52 20.80
C MET A 74 15.31 -13.83 20.82
N ASP A 75 15.41 -14.62 19.75
CA ASP A 75 14.82 -15.96 19.61
C ASP A 75 15.66 -16.98 20.40
N CYS A 76 15.67 -16.78 21.71
CA CYS A 76 16.23 -17.73 22.62
C CYS A 76 15.31 -18.95 22.59
N GLY A 77 15.80 -20.12 22.19
CA GLY A 77 15.02 -21.37 22.17
C GLY A 77 14.32 -21.67 23.52
N PRO A 78 13.58 -22.79 23.66
CA PRO A 78 12.69 -23.05 24.80
C PRO A 78 13.34 -23.06 26.21
N LYS A 79 14.65 -22.81 26.32
CA LYS A 79 15.41 -22.59 27.56
C LYS A 79 16.16 -21.24 27.59
N GLY A 80 15.63 -20.22 26.92
CA GLY A 80 16.19 -18.88 26.83
C GLY A 80 16.26 -18.11 28.15
N CYS A 81 17.36 -17.38 28.36
CA CYS A 81 17.75 -16.75 29.61
C CYS A 81 17.30 -15.27 29.66
N GLY A 82 16.48 -14.88 30.64
CA GLY A 82 16.32 -13.48 31.07
C GLY A 82 15.24 -12.63 30.37
N VAL A 83 15.48 -11.31 30.35
CA VAL A 83 14.56 -10.20 30.00
C VAL A 83 13.88 -10.32 28.62
N LEU A 84 14.41 -11.17 27.73
CA LEU A 84 13.95 -11.30 26.34
C LEU A 84 12.90 -12.41 26.13
N SER A 85 12.57 -13.18 27.18
CA SER A 85 11.59 -14.27 27.09
C SER A 85 10.24 -13.79 26.55
N GLY A 86 9.72 -14.48 25.53
CA GLY A 86 8.43 -14.17 24.87
C GLY A 86 8.45 -12.96 23.94
N ILE A 87 9.62 -12.35 23.68
CA ILE A 87 9.77 -11.32 22.63
C ILE A 87 10.18 -12.04 21.34
N HIS A 88 9.31 -11.96 20.34
CA HIS A 88 9.52 -12.54 19.02
C HIS A 88 9.92 -11.43 18.05
N ALA A 89 11.19 -11.40 17.70
CA ALA A 89 11.67 -10.54 16.64
C ALA A 89 11.41 -11.22 15.29
N ILE A 90 10.72 -10.52 14.40
CA ILE A 90 10.45 -11.00 13.04
C ILE A 90 11.19 -10.08 12.09
N GLY A 91 12.12 -10.63 11.32
CA GLY A 91 12.78 -9.88 10.26
C GLY A 91 11.79 -9.52 9.15
N PHE A 92 12.00 -8.39 8.47
CA PHE A 92 11.22 -8.04 7.28
C PHE A 92 11.16 -9.18 6.25
N MET A 93 12.27 -9.92 6.09
CA MET A 93 12.34 -11.10 5.23
C MET A 93 11.51 -12.30 5.73
N ASP A 94 11.30 -12.45 7.04
CA ASP A 94 10.45 -13.52 7.59
C ASP A 94 8.96 -13.21 7.41
N ILE A 95 8.57 -11.92 7.43
CA ILE A 95 7.23 -11.46 7.03
C ILE A 95 7.03 -11.69 5.52
N ALA A 96 8.06 -11.43 4.72
CA ALA A 96 8.05 -11.71 3.28
C ALA A 96 7.98 -13.22 2.95
N CYS A 97 8.39 -14.10 3.88
CA CYS A 97 8.30 -15.55 3.71
C CYS A 97 6.88 -16.14 3.91
N ILE A 98 5.86 -15.32 4.21
CA ILE A 98 4.48 -15.74 4.01
C ILE A 98 4.31 -15.89 2.50
N ARG A 99 4.24 -17.13 2.03
CA ARG A 99 4.19 -17.52 0.61
C ARG A 99 3.15 -16.75 -0.23
N ASP A 100 2.08 -16.27 0.40
CA ASP A 100 1.05 -15.44 -0.24
C ASP A 100 1.50 -13.98 -0.47
N LEU A 101 2.44 -13.47 0.34
CA LEU A 101 3.08 -12.17 0.16
C LEU A 101 4.10 -12.18 -1.01
N PHE A 102 4.72 -13.32 -1.29
CA PHE A 102 5.73 -13.47 -2.33
C PHE A 102 5.15 -13.83 -3.72
N LEU A 103 3.97 -14.46 -3.77
CA LEU A 103 3.28 -14.79 -5.03
C LEU A 103 2.09 -13.86 -5.35
N GLY A 104 1.64 -13.05 -4.39
CA GLY A 104 0.57 -12.05 -4.59
C GLY A 104 0.58 -10.85 -3.62
N GLY A 105 1.58 -10.70 -2.75
CA GLY A 105 1.68 -9.55 -1.84
C GLY A 105 2.17 -8.29 -2.51
N ASP A 106 2.90 -8.41 -3.63
CA ASP A 106 3.21 -7.31 -4.52
C ASP A 106 1.92 -6.66 -5.05
N ILE A 107 0.96 -7.47 -5.50
CA ILE A 107 -0.36 -7.01 -5.95
C ILE A 107 -1.11 -6.31 -4.81
N GLU A 108 -0.97 -6.77 -3.58
CA GLU A 108 -1.65 -6.17 -2.42
C GLU A 108 -1.05 -4.82 -2.02
N LEU A 109 0.28 -4.71 -2.05
CA LEU A 109 0.99 -3.45 -1.81
C LEU A 109 0.69 -2.43 -2.92
N LEU A 110 0.74 -2.86 -4.18
CA LEU A 110 0.40 -2.03 -5.33
C LEU A 110 -1.08 -1.59 -5.28
N GLY A 111 -2.00 -2.51 -4.95
CA GLY A 111 -3.42 -2.23 -4.82
C GLY A 111 -3.72 -1.17 -3.75
N ARG A 112 -3.03 -1.25 -2.61
CA ARG A 112 -3.08 -0.21 -1.55
C ARG A 112 -2.61 1.14 -2.08
N ALA A 113 -1.46 1.19 -2.75
CA ALA A 113 -0.93 2.44 -3.29
C ALA A 113 -1.86 3.06 -4.34
N PHE A 114 -2.50 2.26 -5.19
CA PHE A 114 -3.53 2.75 -6.12
C PHE A 114 -4.74 3.32 -5.39
N HIS A 115 -5.22 2.64 -4.34
CA HIS A 115 -6.34 3.14 -3.53
C HIS A 115 -5.99 4.44 -2.81
N GLU A 116 -4.80 4.54 -2.22
CA GLU A 116 -4.34 5.76 -1.58
C GLU A 116 -4.22 6.93 -2.56
N ALA A 117 -3.73 6.67 -3.78
CA ALA A 117 -3.68 7.68 -4.83
C ALA A 117 -5.09 8.14 -5.25
N TYR A 118 -6.05 7.22 -5.32
CA TYR A 118 -7.46 7.53 -5.55
C TYR A 118 -8.04 8.38 -4.41
N LEU A 119 -7.82 7.99 -3.15
CA LEU A 119 -8.26 8.76 -1.98
C LEU A 119 -7.73 10.20 -2.03
N ALA A 120 -6.42 10.35 -2.25
CA ALA A 120 -5.78 11.66 -2.31
C ALA A 120 -6.39 12.56 -3.39
N GLU A 121 -6.67 12.00 -4.58
CA GLU A 121 -7.29 12.74 -5.68
C GLU A 121 -8.74 13.15 -5.38
N ARG A 122 -9.53 12.25 -4.81
CA ARG A 122 -10.95 12.50 -4.49
C ARG A 122 -11.11 13.51 -3.36
N LEU A 123 -10.28 13.40 -2.33
CA LEU A 123 -10.24 14.37 -1.23
C LEU A 123 -9.78 15.74 -1.72
N ALA A 124 -8.77 15.81 -2.60
CA ALA A 124 -8.33 17.07 -3.20
C ALA A 124 -9.41 17.70 -4.10
N ALA A 125 -10.28 16.87 -4.71
CA ALA A 125 -11.46 17.32 -5.45
C ALA A 125 -12.64 17.75 -4.55
N GLY A 126 -12.50 17.65 -3.23
CA GLY A 126 -13.52 18.04 -2.26
C GLY A 126 -14.67 17.04 -2.10
N GLU A 127 -14.51 15.80 -2.57
CA GLU A 127 -15.50 14.74 -2.31
C GLU A 127 -15.48 14.32 -0.84
N SER A 128 -16.66 14.03 -0.29
CA SER A 128 -16.83 13.58 1.10
C SER A 128 -17.21 12.09 1.17
N PRO A 129 -16.89 11.39 2.27
CA PRO A 129 -17.24 9.97 2.44
C PRO A 129 -18.74 9.67 2.34
N GLU A 130 -19.60 10.64 2.63
CA GLU A 130 -21.05 10.51 2.49
C GLU A 130 -21.48 10.37 1.02
N ALA A 131 -20.80 11.07 0.11
CA ALA A 131 -21.05 10.99 -1.32
C ALA A 131 -20.38 9.77 -1.96
N ASN A 132 -19.29 9.27 -1.36
CA ASN A 132 -18.47 8.22 -1.91
C ASN A 132 -17.97 7.26 -0.81
N PRO A 133 -18.65 6.12 -0.60
CA PRO A 133 -18.30 5.15 0.44
C PRO A 133 -16.90 4.53 0.30
N SER A 134 -16.25 4.70 -0.87
CA SER A 134 -14.86 4.28 -1.07
C SER A 134 -13.84 5.20 -0.40
N LEU A 135 -14.25 6.37 0.12
CA LEU A 135 -13.35 7.32 0.78
C LEU A 135 -13.03 6.91 2.22
N VAL A 136 -12.58 5.67 2.37
CA VAL A 136 -12.16 5.04 3.62
C VAL A 136 -10.76 4.45 3.46
N PRO A 137 -10.00 4.31 4.55
CA PRO A 137 -8.73 3.61 4.51
C PRO A 137 -8.86 2.17 3.98
N TRP A 138 -7.79 1.62 3.41
CA TRP A 138 -7.78 0.28 2.77
C TRP A 138 -8.38 -0.84 3.62
N HIS A 139 -8.13 -0.83 4.94
CA HIS A 139 -8.65 -1.87 5.84
C HIS A 139 -10.18 -1.83 5.97
N GLY A 140 -10.80 -0.65 5.80
CA GLY A 140 -12.24 -0.45 5.82
C GLY A 140 -12.90 -0.53 4.44
N LEU A 141 -12.12 -0.71 3.37
CA LEU A 141 -12.63 -0.77 2.01
C LEU A 141 -13.37 -2.10 1.76
N ALA A 142 -14.53 -2.02 1.11
CA ALA A 142 -15.30 -3.20 0.73
C ALA A 142 -14.52 -4.11 -0.23
N GLU A 143 -14.68 -5.42 -0.10
CA GLU A 143 -13.89 -6.41 -0.86
C GLU A 143 -13.95 -6.22 -2.39
N PRO A 144 -15.11 -5.92 -3.02
CA PRO A 144 -15.15 -5.67 -4.46
C PRO A 144 -14.27 -4.48 -4.90
N MET A 145 -14.16 -3.45 -4.06
CA MET A 145 -13.32 -2.29 -4.33
C MET A 145 -11.84 -2.61 -4.13
N ARG A 146 -11.49 -3.41 -3.10
CA ARG A 146 -10.13 -3.95 -2.96
C ARG A 146 -9.73 -4.79 -4.17
N GLN A 147 -10.62 -5.67 -4.63
CA GLN A 147 -10.38 -6.47 -5.82
C GLN A 147 -10.14 -5.61 -7.06
N SER A 148 -10.94 -4.56 -7.26
CA SER A 148 -10.72 -3.62 -8.37
C SER A 148 -9.33 -2.96 -8.33
N SER A 149 -8.81 -2.64 -7.15
CA SER A 149 -7.45 -2.09 -7.01
C SER A 149 -6.36 -3.13 -7.29
N ARG A 150 -6.58 -4.40 -6.92
CA ARG A 150 -5.67 -5.52 -7.27
C ARG A 150 -5.65 -5.79 -8.77
N ASP A 151 -6.81 -5.74 -9.40
CA ASP A 151 -6.93 -5.90 -10.86
C ASP A 151 -6.13 -4.80 -11.57
N ARG A 152 -6.21 -3.56 -11.07
CA ARG A 152 -5.41 -2.45 -11.59
C ARG A 152 -3.90 -2.67 -11.43
N ALA A 153 -3.47 -3.23 -10.30
CA ALA A 153 -2.08 -3.60 -10.05
C ALA A 153 -1.58 -4.71 -10.97
N THR A 154 -2.45 -5.63 -11.38
CA THR A 154 -2.11 -6.66 -12.36
C THR A 154 -1.98 -6.04 -13.76
N GLU A 155 -2.98 -5.26 -14.19
CA GLU A 155 -3.00 -4.63 -15.51
C GLU A 155 -1.80 -3.71 -15.73
N ILE A 156 -1.36 -2.98 -14.71
CA ILE A 156 -0.24 -2.05 -14.89
C ILE A 156 1.07 -2.77 -15.19
N ARG A 157 1.27 -3.97 -14.63
CA ARG A 157 2.42 -4.82 -14.92
C ARG A 157 2.44 -5.19 -16.39
N ASP A 158 1.29 -5.61 -16.93
CA ASP A 158 1.13 -5.98 -18.34
C ASP A 158 1.29 -4.77 -19.27
N GLN A 159 0.79 -3.60 -18.87
CA GLN A 159 0.95 -2.35 -19.63
C GLN A 159 2.43 -1.95 -19.72
N LEU A 160 3.18 -2.02 -18.61
CA LEU A 160 4.61 -1.71 -18.60
C LEU A 160 5.43 -2.71 -19.43
N ALA A 161 5.09 -3.99 -19.39
CA ALA A 161 5.78 -5.02 -20.17
C ALA A 161 5.68 -4.77 -21.69
N GLN A 162 4.55 -4.22 -22.16
CA GLN A 162 4.35 -3.88 -23.58
C GLN A 162 5.28 -2.77 -24.09
N VAL A 163 5.85 -1.97 -23.19
CA VAL A 163 6.85 -0.94 -23.52
C VAL A 163 8.27 -1.32 -23.08
N GLY A 164 8.50 -2.62 -22.81
CA GLY A 164 9.81 -3.12 -22.39
C GLY A 164 10.23 -2.66 -21.00
N LEU A 165 9.26 -2.35 -20.14
CA LEU A 165 9.48 -1.93 -18.75
C LEU A 165 8.98 -2.99 -17.79
N VAL A 166 9.60 -3.06 -16.61
CA VAL A 166 9.24 -3.99 -15.54
C VAL A 166 9.12 -3.26 -14.20
N LEU A 167 8.27 -3.79 -13.33
CA LEU A 167 8.22 -3.42 -11.92
C LEU A 167 9.28 -4.21 -11.15
N ASP A 168 10.15 -3.49 -10.43
CA ASP A 168 11.21 -4.03 -9.59
C ASP A 168 10.92 -3.67 -8.12
N PRO A 169 10.66 -4.66 -7.24
CA PRO A 169 10.60 -4.44 -5.80
C PRO A 169 11.93 -3.86 -5.29
N SER A 170 11.85 -2.77 -4.53
CA SER A 170 13.00 -2.00 -4.09
C SER A 170 12.82 -1.42 -2.68
N PRO A 171 12.42 -2.21 -1.66
CA PRO A 171 12.15 -1.73 -0.29
C PRO A 171 13.37 -1.11 0.39
N ASP A 172 14.57 -1.62 0.10
CA ASP A 172 15.79 -1.23 0.81
C ASP A 172 16.69 -0.30 -0.02
N ARG A 173 16.17 0.28 -1.11
CA ARG A 173 16.95 1.16 -1.98
C ARG A 173 16.18 2.43 -2.34
N PRO A 174 16.87 3.58 -2.44
CA PRO A 174 16.23 4.81 -2.87
C PRO A 174 15.66 4.65 -4.29
N ILE A 175 14.38 4.96 -4.44
CA ILE A 175 13.67 4.88 -5.72
C ILE A 175 13.78 6.21 -6.44
N VAL A 176 14.38 6.19 -7.63
CA VAL A 176 14.34 7.32 -8.56
C VAL A 176 13.13 7.15 -9.45
N LEU A 177 12.24 8.16 -9.46
CA LEU A 177 11.04 8.12 -10.29
C LEU A 177 11.39 8.02 -11.77
N TYR A 178 10.90 6.97 -12.41
CA TYR A 178 11.10 6.75 -13.82
C TYR A 178 10.45 7.87 -14.65
N ARG A 179 11.18 8.39 -15.63
CA ARG A 179 10.68 9.39 -16.57
C ARG A 179 10.35 8.72 -17.89
N PHE A 180 9.06 8.56 -18.17
CA PHE A 180 8.61 8.04 -19.44
C PHE A 180 9.02 8.96 -20.60
N SER A 181 9.41 8.35 -21.72
CA SER A 181 9.56 9.07 -22.98
C SER A 181 8.18 9.51 -23.50
N PRO A 182 8.12 10.50 -24.43
CA PRO A 182 6.88 10.88 -25.09
C PRO A 182 6.15 9.70 -25.73
N GLU A 183 6.89 8.76 -26.32
CA GLU A 183 6.36 7.55 -26.97
C GLU A 183 5.74 6.60 -25.93
N HIS A 184 6.43 6.35 -24.81
CA HIS A 184 5.86 5.57 -23.71
C HIS A 184 4.58 6.22 -23.15
N LEU A 185 4.59 7.54 -22.97
CA LEU A 185 3.42 8.26 -22.48
C LEU A 185 2.24 8.14 -23.43
N ASP A 186 2.45 8.30 -24.74
CA ASP A 186 1.37 8.20 -25.72
C ASP A 186 0.79 6.78 -25.79
N TYR A 187 1.67 5.78 -25.83
CA TYR A 187 1.29 4.38 -25.92
C TYR A 187 0.53 3.90 -24.68
N LEU A 188 1.06 4.15 -23.47
CA LEU A 188 0.41 3.76 -22.22
C LEU A 188 -0.91 4.52 -22.02
N ALA A 189 -0.96 5.80 -22.38
CA ALA A 189 -2.19 6.59 -22.28
C ALA A 189 -3.25 6.10 -23.25
N LYS A 190 -2.87 5.71 -24.46
CA LYS A 190 -3.77 5.10 -25.44
C LYS A 190 -4.35 3.79 -24.93
N ILE A 191 -3.52 2.87 -24.42
CA ILE A 191 -4.00 1.58 -23.90
C ILE A 191 -5.01 1.80 -22.78
N GLU A 192 -4.71 2.71 -21.85
CA GLU A 192 -5.63 3.01 -20.75
C GLU A 192 -6.94 3.62 -21.23
N HIS A 193 -6.88 4.51 -22.23
CA HIS A 193 -8.06 5.10 -22.86
C HIS A 193 -8.92 4.04 -23.55
N ASP A 194 -8.31 3.14 -24.33
CA ASP A 194 -9.03 2.07 -25.03
C ASP A 194 -9.72 1.12 -24.04
N ARG A 195 -9.05 0.80 -22.94
CA ARG A 195 -9.62 0.00 -21.84
C ARG A 195 -10.81 0.72 -21.19
N TRP A 196 -10.65 2.00 -20.84
CA TRP A 196 -11.71 2.83 -20.27
C TRP A 196 -12.91 2.95 -21.21
N LEU A 197 -12.65 3.16 -22.50
CA LEU A 197 -13.65 3.26 -23.57
C LEU A 197 -14.47 1.96 -23.66
N ALA A 198 -13.79 0.80 -23.68
CA ALA A 198 -14.43 -0.50 -23.72
C ALA A 198 -15.31 -0.75 -22.48
N ALA A 199 -14.78 -0.49 -21.28
CA ALA A 199 -15.52 -0.64 -20.03
C ALA A 199 -16.76 0.26 -19.98
N LYS A 200 -16.65 1.51 -20.43
CA LYS A 200 -17.77 2.45 -20.48
C LYS A 200 -18.83 2.05 -21.49
N ARG A 201 -18.43 1.59 -22.68
CA ARG A 201 -19.38 1.06 -23.68
C ARG A 201 -20.10 -0.18 -23.15
N ALA A 202 -19.41 -1.07 -22.45
CA ALA A 202 -20.02 -2.25 -21.82
C ALA A 202 -21.03 -1.88 -20.72
N ASP A 203 -20.79 -0.79 -19.98
CA ASP A 203 -21.75 -0.21 -19.03
C ASP A 203 -22.83 0.66 -19.73
N GLY A 204 -22.96 0.58 -21.05
CA GLY A 204 -24.02 1.25 -21.81
C GLY A 204 -23.83 2.75 -22.00
N TRP A 205 -22.62 3.28 -21.77
CA TRP A 205 -22.33 4.68 -22.05
C TRP A 205 -22.21 4.94 -23.54
N THR A 206 -22.66 6.13 -23.96
CA THR A 206 -22.65 6.56 -25.35
C THR A 206 -21.92 7.88 -25.54
N TYR A 207 -21.42 8.10 -26.75
CA TYR A 207 -20.81 9.37 -27.12
C TYR A 207 -21.84 10.49 -27.19
N GLY A 208 -21.46 11.69 -26.73
CA GLY A 208 -22.17 12.93 -27.00
C GLY A 208 -21.33 14.14 -26.61
N PRO A 209 -21.60 15.33 -27.18
CA PRO A 209 -20.73 16.50 -27.06
C PRO A 209 -20.67 17.09 -25.64
N VAL A 210 -21.67 16.80 -24.80
CA VAL A 210 -21.78 17.28 -23.42
C VAL A 210 -21.95 16.07 -22.52
N ARG A 211 -21.22 16.04 -21.41
CA ARG A 211 -21.30 14.97 -20.42
C ARG A 211 -22.66 15.02 -19.71
N ASP A 212 -23.35 13.88 -19.66
CA ASP A 212 -24.62 13.68 -18.95
C ASP A 212 -24.55 12.32 -18.26
N ASN A 213 -24.34 12.29 -16.94
CA ASN A 213 -24.17 11.04 -16.22
C ASN A 213 -25.49 10.25 -16.10
N GLU A 214 -26.65 10.93 -16.05
CA GLU A 214 -27.96 10.27 -15.94
C GLU A 214 -28.29 9.51 -17.23
N LYS A 215 -27.98 10.11 -18.38
CA LYS A 215 -28.14 9.47 -19.70
C LYS A 215 -26.92 8.66 -20.13
N LYS A 216 -25.90 8.53 -19.28
CA LYS A 216 -24.63 7.86 -19.55
C LYS A 216 -23.94 8.37 -20.84
N ILE A 217 -23.87 9.69 -21.02
CA ILE A 217 -23.20 10.36 -22.14
C ILE A 217 -21.85 10.91 -21.70
N ASN A 218 -20.80 10.68 -22.49
CA ASN A 218 -19.47 11.26 -22.24
C ASN A 218 -18.75 11.66 -23.55
N PRO A 219 -18.22 12.90 -23.65
CA PRO A 219 -17.57 13.41 -24.87
C PRO A 219 -16.25 12.71 -25.23
N MET A 220 -15.61 12.04 -24.28
CA MET A 220 -14.37 11.30 -24.49
C MET A 220 -14.61 9.89 -25.06
N LEU A 221 -15.87 9.45 -25.25
CA LEU A 221 -16.18 8.11 -25.78
C LEU A 221 -15.99 8.00 -27.30
N ARG A 222 -14.79 8.33 -27.74
CA ARG A 222 -14.31 8.26 -29.12
C ARG A 222 -12.95 7.56 -29.16
N GLU A 223 -12.55 7.13 -30.34
CA GLU A 223 -11.25 6.46 -30.53
C GLU A 223 -10.10 7.42 -30.24
N TRP A 224 -8.94 6.89 -29.82
CA TRP A 224 -7.77 7.70 -29.46
C TRP A 224 -7.36 8.71 -30.54
N ALA A 225 -7.47 8.32 -31.82
CA ALA A 225 -7.14 9.19 -32.95
C ALA A 225 -7.98 10.47 -32.99
N ASP A 226 -9.25 10.38 -32.56
CA ASP A 226 -10.25 11.44 -32.62
C ASP A 226 -10.30 12.33 -31.36
N LEU A 227 -9.49 12.01 -30.35
CA LEU A 227 -9.34 12.84 -29.15
C LEU A 227 -8.65 14.16 -29.49
N THR A 228 -9.08 15.21 -28.80
CA THR A 228 -8.38 16.50 -28.85
C THR A 228 -7.00 16.39 -28.21
N ASP A 229 -6.09 17.31 -28.55
CA ASP A 229 -4.77 17.35 -27.91
C ASP A 229 -4.86 17.59 -26.40
N ALA A 230 -5.89 18.33 -25.95
CA ALA A 230 -6.16 18.54 -24.54
C ALA A 230 -6.57 17.23 -23.84
N ASP A 231 -7.45 16.43 -24.46
CA ASP A 231 -7.87 15.12 -23.91
C ASP A 231 -6.71 14.12 -23.90
N LYS A 232 -5.88 14.09 -24.95
CA LYS A 232 -4.66 13.27 -24.98
C LYS A 232 -3.67 13.71 -23.91
N ALA A 233 -3.48 15.02 -23.74
CA ALA A 233 -2.61 15.57 -22.69
C ALA A 233 -3.09 15.20 -21.29
N PHE A 234 -4.40 15.23 -21.05
CA PHE A 234 -5.01 14.77 -19.80
C PHE A 234 -4.68 13.29 -19.53
N ASN A 235 -4.91 12.40 -20.50
CA ASN A 235 -4.58 10.97 -20.35
C ASN A 235 -3.07 10.73 -20.10
N ARG A 236 -2.19 11.43 -20.83
CA ARG A 236 -0.73 11.36 -20.61
C ARG A 236 -0.33 11.86 -19.22
N ALA A 237 -1.03 12.86 -18.68
CA ALA A 237 -0.77 13.36 -17.33
C ALA A 237 -1.09 12.31 -16.25
N THR A 238 -2.15 11.52 -16.45
CA THR A 238 -2.48 10.37 -15.57
C THR A 238 -1.35 9.35 -15.56
N VAL A 239 -0.83 8.95 -16.73
CA VAL A 239 0.30 8.02 -16.84
C VAL A 239 1.56 8.58 -16.16
N ARG A 240 1.82 9.89 -16.29
CA ARG A 240 2.99 10.54 -15.71
C ARG A 240 3.03 10.48 -14.17
N ARG A 241 1.87 10.29 -13.51
CA ARG A 241 1.78 10.13 -12.05
C ARG A 241 2.15 8.73 -11.58
N LEU A 242 2.05 7.73 -12.46
CA LEU A 242 2.23 6.33 -12.12
C LEU A 242 3.53 6.01 -11.37
N PRO A 243 4.71 6.52 -11.76
CA PRO A 243 5.95 6.18 -11.06
C PRO A 243 5.91 6.58 -9.59
N GLY A 244 5.25 7.71 -9.26
CA GLY A 244 5.08 8.16 -7.89
C GLY A 244 4.13 7.30 -7.08
N ILE A 245 3.09 6.75 -7.70
CA ILE A 245 2.17 5.80 -7.05
C ILE A 245 2.91 4.52 -6.72
N LEU A 246 3.64 3.95 -7.68
CA LEU A 246 4.38 2.71 -7.52
C LEU A 246 5.50 2.83 -6.48
N ALA A 247 6.18 3.98 -6.45
CA ALA A 247 7.25 4.23 -5.47
C ALA A 247 6.74 4.24 -4.01
N ARG A 248 5.47 4.57 -3.76
CA ARG A 248 4.87 4.49 -2.41
C ARG A 248 4.67 3.05 -1.92
N ALA A 249 4.62 2.09 -2.85
CA ALA A 249 4.59 0.67 -2.56
C ALA A 249 5.98 0.02 -2.62
N ASP A 250 7.05 0.83 -2.67
CA ASP A 250 8.43 0.37 -2.82
C ASP A 250 8.73 -0.35 -4.16
N PHE A 251 8.03 0.03 -5.25
CA PHE A 251 8.31 -0.47 -6.60
C PHE A 251 8.96 0.59 -7.49
N ALA A 252 10.11 0.25 -8.06
CA ALA A 252 10.76 1.01 -9.11
C ALA A 252 10.32 0.51 -10.50
N ILE A 253 10.28 1.40 -11.50
CA ILE A 253 10.16 1.01 -12.91
C ILE A 253 11.55 0.94 -13.51
N ARG A 254 11.88 -0.15 -14.19
CA ARG A 254 13.16 -0.35 -14.89
C ARG A 254 12.94 -0.85 -16.31
N ALA A 255 13.95 -0.67 -17.17
CA ALA A 255 13.98 -1.36 -18.45
C ALA A 255 14.12 -2.87 -18.22
N ALA A 256 13.38 -3.68 -18.99
CA ALA A 256 13.58 -5.12 -19.02
C ALA A 256 15.00 -5.40 -19.52
N THR A 257 15.76 -6.21 -18.78
CA THR A 257 17.06 -6.71 -19.26
C THR A 257 16.80 -7.70 -20.40
N ALA A 258 17.44 -7.50 -21.56
CA ALA A 258 17.46 -8.51 -22.60
C ALA A 258 18.20 -9.74 -22.08
N ASN A 259 17.52 -10.87 -21.99
CA ASN A 259 18.14 -12.18 -21.76
C ASN A 259 18.82 -12.69 -23.03
#